data_AF-A0A3N5A2A2-F1
#
_entry.id   AF-A0A3N5A2A2-F1
#
_cell.length_a   1.000
_cell.length_b   1.000
_cell.length_c   1.000
_cell.angle_alpha   90.00
_cell.angle_beta   90.00
_cell.angle_gamma   90.00
#
_symmetry.space_group_name_H-M   'P 1'
#
loop_
_entity.id
_entity.type
_entity.pdbx_description
1 polymer ?
#
loop_
_entity_poly.entity_id
_entity_poly.type
_entity_poly.pdbx_seq_one_letter_code
_entity_poly.pdbx_strand_id
1 'polypeptide(L)' 'MRRHGYCWRAEPAGLMADAGLTGTPAWQLLLPAEGTMATAGITQNTEPAREARAAARLLLAR' A
#
# COMPACT_ATOMS: atom_id res chain seq x y z
N MET A 1 -10.81 -16.21 -4.20
CA MET A 1 -10.39 -14.80 -4.01
C MET A 1 -9.89 -14.44 -2.60
N ARG A 2 -10.28 -15.11 -1.51
CA ARG A 2 -9.78 -14.75 -0.16
C ARG A 2 -8.27 -14.95 0.05
N ARG A 3 -7.66 -16.01 -0.50
CA ARG A 3 -6.22 -16.31 -0.34
C ARG A 3 -5.28 -15.31 -1.01
N HIS A 4 -5.68 -14.68 -2.12
CA HIS A 4 -4.82 -13.75 -2.86
C HIS A 4 -4.58 -12.44 -2.08
N GLY A 5 -5.61 -11.90 -1.42
CA GLY A 5 -5.48 -10.68 -0.62
C GLY A 5 -4.64 -10.85 0.65
N TYR A 6 -4.62 -12.06 1.25
CA TYR A 6 -3.77 -12.31 2.43
C TYR A 6 -2.29 -12.49 2.07
N CYS A 7 -1.97 -13.17 0.96
CA CYS A 7 -0.58 -13.27 0.51
C CYS A 7 0.00 -11.90 0.13
N TRP A 8 -0.79 -11.06 -0.54
CA TRP A 8 -0.33 -9.71 -0.91
C TRP A 8 -0.10 -8.81 0.31
N ARG A 9 -0.91 -8.90 1.37
CA ARG A 9 -0.68 -8.09 2.59
C ARG A 9 0.50 -8.56 3.45
N ALA A 10 0.83 -9.84 3.40
CA ALA A 10 1.89 -10.41 4.24
C ALA A 10 3.29 -9.93 3.84
N GLU A 11 3.56 -9.76 2.54
CA GLU A 11 4.88 -9.37 2.02
C GLU A 11 5.25 -7.91 2.37
N PRO A 12 4.38 -6.90 2.15
CA PRO A 12 4.67 -5.52 2.56
C PRO A 12 4.61 -5.32 4.08
N ALA A 13 3.81 -6.11 4.81
CA ALA A 13 3.85 -6.09 6.28
C ALA A 13 5.22 -6.53 6.82
N GLY A 14 5.87 -7.51 6.18
CA GLY A 14 7.26 -7.89 6.46
C GLY A 14 8.24 -6.75 6.19
N LEU A 15 8.16 -6.11 5.01
CA LEU A 15 9.01 -4.96 4.65
C LEU A 15 8.85 -3.79 5.63
N MET A 16 7.63 -3.53 6.10
CA MET A 16 7.35 -2.48 7.08
C MET A 16 7.91 -2.84 8.46
N ALA A 17 7.80 -4.10 8.88
CA ALA A 17 8.41 -4.58 10.11
C ALA A 17 9.94 -4.46 10.06
N ASP A 18 10.56 -4.84 8.95
CA ASP A 18 12.01 -4.68 8.72
C ASP A 18 12.44 -3.20 8.73
N ALA A 19 11.57 -2.29 8.30
CA ALA A 19 11.76 -0.84 8.38
C ALA A 19 11.43 -0.25 9.76
N GLY A 20 11.06 -1.05 10.76
CA GLY A 20 10.65 -0.61 12.10
C GLY A 20 9.26 0.04 12.17
N LEU A 21 8.50 0.02 11.08
CA LEU A 21 7.17 0.60 10.94
C LEU A 21 6.10 -0.45 11.34
N THR A 22 5.98 -0.70 12.64
CA THR A 22 4.97 -1.64 13.16
C THR A 22 3.70 -0.89 13.62
N GLY A 23 2.51 -1.45 13.36
CA GLY A 23 1.22 -0.91 13.81
C GLY A 23 0.47 -0.04 12.79
N THR A 24 -0.30 0.95 13.28
CA THR A 24 -1.19 1.82 12.48
C THR A 24 -0.56 2.44 11.22
N PRO A 25 0.72 2.87 11.22
CA PRO A 25 1.36 3.42 10.02
C PRO A 25 1.40 2.43 8.84
N ALA A 26 1.55 1.13 9.13
CA ALA A 26 1.59 0.09 8.09
C ALA A 26 0.25 -0.03 7.36
N TRP A 27 -0.87 0.01 8.11
CA TRP A 27 -2.20 -0.09 7.54
C TRP A 27 -2.58 1.15 6.71
N GLN A 28 -2.15 2.33 7.17
CA GLN A 28 -2.36 3.60 6.46
C GLN A 28 -1.61 3.67 5.13
N LEU A 29 -0.56 2.87 4.95
CA LEU A 29 0.20 2.75 3.70
C LEU A 29 -0.31 1.62 2.80
N LEU A 30 -0.81 0.53 3.38
CA LEU A 30 -1.33 -0.63 2.64
C LEU A 30 -2.67 -0.34 1.95
N LEU A 31 -3.60 0.33 2.63
CA LEU A 31 -4.93 0.62 2.07
C LEU A 31 -4.87 1.45 0.77
N PRO A 32 -4.10 2.55 0.68
CA PRO A 32 -3.93 3.29 -0.57
C PRO A 32 -3.29 2.46 -1.68
N ALA A 33 -2.33 1.58 -1.34
CA ALA A 33 -1.69 0.71 -2.32
C ALA A 33 -2.70 -0.30 -2.92
N GLU A 34 -3.57 -0.90 -2.10
CA GLU A 34 -4.64 -1.78 -2.59
C GLU A 34 -5.61 -1.03 -3.51
N GLY A 35 -6.10 0.13 -3.06
CA GLY A 35 -7.05 0.94 -3.81
C GLY A 35 -6.50 1.35 -5.17
N THR A 36 -5.25 1.79 -5.23
CA THR A 36 -4.65 2.29 -6.47
C THR A 36 -4.29 1.18 -7.46
N MET A 37 -3.92 -0.02 -7.01
CA MET A 37 -3.81 -1.18 -7.89
C MET A 37 -5.16 -1.55 -8.53
N ALA A 38 -6.24 -1.55 -7.73
CA ALA A 38 -7.59 -1.82 -8.22
C ALA A 38 -8.04 -0.76 -9.23
N THR A 39 -7.87 0.54 -8.90
CA THR A 39 -8.18 1.65 -9.81
C THR A 39 -7.35 1.57 -11.09
N ALA A 40 -6.06 1.25 -11.00
CA ALA A 40 -5.21 1.13 -12.18
C ALA A 40 -5.65 -0.01 -13.10
N GLY A 41 -6.04 -1.16 -12.54
CA GLY A 41 -6.62 -2.26 -13.31
C GLY A 41 -7.93 -1.89 -14.00
N ILE A 42 -8.81 -1.13 -13.32
CA ILE A 42 -10.10 -0.70 -13.88
C ILE A 42 -9.91 0.36 -14.97
N THR A 43 -9.08 1.36 -14.72
CA THR A 43 -8.93 2.56 -15.56
C THR A 43 -7.83 2.43 -16.62
N GLN A 44 -7.04 1.35 -16.57
CA GLN A 44 -5.84 1.16 -17.40
C GLN A 44 -4.87 2.35 -17.28
N ASN A 45 -4.79 2.98 -16.10
CA ASN A 45 -3.98 4.15 -15.82
C ASN A 45 -3.19 3.97 -14.51
N THR A 46 -1.90 4.24 -14.54
CA THR A 46 -1.01 4.11 -13.37
C THR A 46 -0.87 5.37 -12.54
N GLU A 47 -1.47 6.49 -12.95
CA GLU A 47 -1.41 7.77 -12.22
C GLU A 47 -1.87 7.67 -10.75
N PRO A 48 -2.95 6.93 -10.41
CA PRO A 48 -3.34 6.74 -9.01
C PRO A 48 -2.21 6.16 -8.13
N ALA A 49 -1.38 5.27 -8.67
CA ALA A 49 -0.25 4.70 -7.93
C ALA A 49 0.82 5.75 -7.62
N ARG A 50 1.01 6.75 -8.50
CA ARG A 50 1.93 7.87 -8.27
C ARG A 50 1.41 8.79 -7.17
N GLU A 51 0.12 9.07 -7.16
CA GLU A 51 -0.53 9.87 -6.11
C GLU A 51 -0.42 9.18 -4.73
N ALA A 52 -0.71 7.87 -4.65
CA ALA A 52 -0.54 7.11 -3.41
C ALA A 52 0.91 7.12 -2.91
N ARG A 53 1.90 7.03 -3.81
CA ARG A 53 3.32 7.15 -3.45
C ARG A 53 3.65 8.54 -2.86
N ALA A 54 3.08 9.60 -3.42
CA ALA A 54 3.28 10.96 -2.87
C ALA A 54 2.67 11.10 -1.48
N ALA A 55 1.44 10.59 -1.28
CA ALA A 55 0.79 10.58 0.03
C ALA A 55 1.58 9.75 1.07
N ALA A 56 2.09 8.58 0.67
CA ALA A 56 2.93 7.74 1.52
C ALA A 56 4.19 8.47 2.01
N ARG A 57 4.85 9.24 1.13
CA ARG A 57 6.02 10.06 1.52
C ARG A 57 5.67 11.11 2.56
N LEU A 58 4.50 11.75 2.46
CA LEU A 58 4.03 12.72 3.44
C LEU A 58 3.72 12.06 4.79
N LEU A 59 3.13 10.87 4.78
CA LEU A 59 2.83 10.10 6.00
C LEU A 59 4.10 9.63 6.72
N LEU A 60 5.14 9.24 5.98
CA LEU A 60 6.42 8.81 6.53
C LEU A 60 7.31 9.95 7.01
N ALA A 61 7.05 11.18 6.58
CA ALA A 61 7.81 12.37 6.99
C ALA A 61 7.30 12.97 8.32
N ARG A 62 6.35 12.32 8.98
CA ARG A 62 5.78 12.69 10.29
C ARG A 62 6.38 11.85 11.40
#